data_AF-A0A954MSA3-F1
#
_entry.id   AF-A0A954MSA3-F1
#
_cell.length_a   1.000
_cell.length_b   1.000
_cell.length_c   1.000
_cell.angle_alpha   90.00
_cell.angle_beta   90.00
_cell.angle_gamma   90.00
#
_symmetry.space_group_name_H-M   'P 1'
#
loop_
_entity.id
_entity.type
_entity.pdbx_description
1 polymer ?
#
loop_
_entity_poly.entity_id
_entity_poly.type
_entity_poly.pdbx_seq_one_letter_code
_entity_poly.pdbx_strand_id
1 'polypeptide(L)'
;MQIEAIERQTTADLVVERIARVIKEQNLSAGERLPGEHELVEQLKVSRPVLREALARLQSMGLVNIQRGRGTFVGNRTSLANCVRLLRSAVTISPQELRSYAELRTAIEVQAARQAAELATDEEVAELEELLKQLDDEDLPYPEALELDFQFHRKLIDIAGNPLMQNMIEVIYEFVLTQMV
;
A
#
# COMPACT_ATOMS: atom_id res chain seq x y z
N MET A 1 -2.08 -7.05 -36.12
CA MET A 1 -0.63 -7.15 -35.87
C MET A 1 -0.41 -6.79 -34.41
N GLN A 2 -0.16 -7.77 -33.55
CA GLN A 2 0.15 -7.52 -32.14
C GLN A 2 1.66 -7.32 -32.03
N ILE A 3 2.06 -6.20 -31.44
CA ILE A 3 3.44 -5.90 -31.11
C ILE A 3 3.59 -6.21 -29.61
N GLU A 4 4.40 -7.21 -29.29
CA GLU A 4 4.75 -7.50 -27.89
C GLU A 4 5.65 -6.40 -27.32
N ALA A 5 5.41 -6.04 -26.07
CA ALA A 5 6.18 -5.02 -25.37
C ALA A 5 7.55 -5.58 -24.98
N ILE A 6 8.61 -4.82 -25.25
CA ILE A 6 9.95 -5.16 -24.76
C ILE A 6 10.06 -4.60 -23.33
N GLU A 7 10.19 -5.47 -22.34
CA GLU A 7 10.66 -5.09 -21.01
C GLU A 7 12.14 -4.68 -21.11
N ARG A 8 12.39 -3.39 -21.39
CA ARG A 8 13.73 -2.82 -21.31
C ARG A 8 13.94 -2.21 -19.94
N GLN A 9 14.90 -2.75 -19.21
CA GLN A 9 15.42 -2.10 -18.01
C GLN A 9 16.10 -0.79 -18.43
N THR A 10 15.53 0.34 -18.00
CA THR A 10 16.08 1.66 -18.28
C THR A 10 17.27 1.95 -17.38
N THR A 11 18.10 2.93 -17.74
CA THR A 11 19.18 3.40 -16.86
C THR A 11 18.63 3.92 -15.52
N ALA A 12 17.41 4.49 -15.51
CA ALA A 12 16.75 4.88 -14.27
C ALA A 12 16.40 3.67 -13.39
N ASP A 13 15.93 2.56 -13.97
CA ASP A 13 15.64 1.32 -13.23
C ASP A 13 16.89 0.76 -12.55
N LEU A 14 18.02 0.77 -13.25
CA LEU A 14 19.32 0.34 -12.69
C LEU A 14 19.77 1.25 -11.53
N VAL A 15 19.53 2.56 -11.63
CA VAL A 15 19.83 3.51 -10.55
C VAL A 15 18.94 3.26 -9.32
N VAL A 16 17.64 3.01 -9.53
CA VAL A 16 16.71 2.66 -8.46
C VAL A 16 17.19 1.42 -7.72
N GLU A 17 17.49 0.33 -8.43
CA GLU A 17 18.01 -0.90 -7.83
C GLU A 17 19.31 -0.67 -7.06
N ARG A 18 20.24 0.11 -7.62
CA ARG A 18 21.53 0.36 -6.99
C ARG A 18 21.39 1.15 -5.70
N ILE A 19 20.62 2.23 -5.69
CA ILE A 19 20.42 3.05 -4.49
C ILE A 19 19.65 2.26 -3.43
N ALA A 20 18.59 1.53 -3.82
CA ALA A 20 17.84 0.68 -2.89
C ALA A 20 18.73 -0.40 -2.24
N ARG A 21 19.64 -0.99 -3.01
CA ARG A 21 20.62 -1.94 -2.51
C ARG A 21 21.58 -1.31 -1.51
N VAL A 22 22.13 -0.13 -1.80
CA VAL A 22 23.04 0.58 -0.89
C VAL A 22 22.35 0.92 0.43
N ILE A 23 21.12 1.44 0.39
CA ILE A 23 20.34 1.74 1.60
C ILE A 23 20.22 0.49 2.48
N LYS A 24 19.97 -0.68 1.87
CA LYS A 24 19.86 -1.97 2.57
C LYS A 24 21.21 -2.47 3.10
N GLU A 25 22.25 -2.50 2.26
CA GLU A 25 23.56 -3.06 2.61
C GLU A 25 24.29 -2.21 3.66
N GLN A 26 24.09 -0.89 3.64
CA GLN A 26 24.69 0.02 4.62
C GLN A 26 23.83 0.20 5.88
N ASN A 27 22.68 -0.48 5.99
CA ASN A 27 21.73 -0.33 7.10
C ASN A 27 21.41 1.14 7.42
N LEU A 28 21.19 1.96 6.39
CA LEU A 28 20.88 3.38 6.59
C LEU A 28 19.51 3.54 7.25
N SER A 29 19.46 4.30 8.33
CA SER A 29 18.26 4.57 9.11
C SER A 29 17.39 5.62 8.44
N ALA A 30 16.08 5.58 8.72
CA ALA A 30 15.15 6.60 8.26
C ALA A 30 15.61 8.00 8.73
N GLY A 31 15.59 8.97 7.82
CA GLY A 31 16.05 10.34 8.08
C GLY A 31 17.56 10.56 7.88
N GLU A 32 18.35 9.51 7.64
CA GLU A 32 19.74 9.69 7.22
C GLU A 32 19.83 10.34 5.84
N ARG A 33 20.83 11.19 5.64
CA ARG A 33 21.00 11.95 4.39
C ARG A 33 21.77 11.13 3.38
N LEU A 34 21.23 10.97 2.17
CA LEU A 34 21.97 10.41 1.04
C LEU A 34 23.00 11.40 0.49
N PRO A 35 24.03 10.92 -0.23
CA PRO A 35 24.94 11.80 -0.97
C PRO A 35 24.18 12.79 -1.87
N GLY A 36 24.77 13.97 -2.09
CA GLY A 36 24.11 15.03 -2.88
C GLY A 36 23.88 14.61 -4.34
N GLU A 37 22.92 15.23 -5.04
CA GLU A 37 22.64 14.93 -6.45
C GLU A 37 23.90 14.96 -7.33
N HIS A 38 24.80 15.92 -7.07
CA HIS A 38 26.05 16.04 -7.82
C HIS A 38 26.97 14.83 -7.63
N GLU A 39 27.13 14.40 -6.38
CA GLU A 39 27.98 13.27 -6.00
C GLU A 39 27.39 11.95 -6.51
N LEU A 40 26.07 11.77 -6.38
CA LEU A 40 25.37 10.59 -6.93
C LEU A 40 25.53 10.49 -8.45
N VAL A 41 25.44 11.62 -9.17
CA VAL A 41 25.70 11.65 -10.63
C VAL A 41 27.10 11.18 -10.97
N GLU A 42 28.11 11.62 -10.21
CA GLU A 42 29.50 11.22 -10.43
C GLU A 42 29.75 9.75 -10.10
N GLN A 43 29.26 9.29 -8.94
CA GLN A 43 29.42 7.90 -8.48
C GLN A 43 28.70 6.90 -9.41
N LEU A 44 27.49 7.23 -9.84
CA LEU A 44 26.67 6.36 -10.69
C LEU A 44 26.95 6.51 -12.18
N LYS A 45 27.69 7.56 -12.58
CA LYS A 45 28.02 7.89 -13.97
C LYS A 45 26.77 8.02 -14.86
N VAL A 46 25.74 8.70 -14.36
CA VAL A 46 24.47 8.94 -15.06
C VAL A 46 24.19 10.42 -15.25
N SER A 47 23.30 10.77 -16.17
CA SER A 47 22.88 12.17 -16.34
C SER A 47 21.96 12.63 -15.19
N ARG A 48 21.94 13.93 -14.91
CA ARG A 48 21.05 14.53 -13.89
C ARG A 48 19.56 14.22 -14.10
N PRO A 49 19.00 14.26 -15.34
CA PRO A 49 17.61 13.88 -15.56
C PRO A 49 17.32 12.43 -15.16
N VAL A 50 18.21 11.49 -15.50
CA VAL A 50 18.08 10.07 -15.14
C VAL A 50 18.12 9.88 -13.62
N LEU A 51 19.04 10.56 -12.92
CA LEU A 51 19.08 10.51 -11.45
C LEU A 51 17.79 11.06 -10.84
N ARG A 52 17.27 12.19 -11.33
CA ARG A 52 16.05 12.80 -10.79
C ARG A 52 14.83 11.94 -11.00
N GLU A 53 14.72 11.29 -12.15
CA GLU A 53 13.67 10.31 -12.41
C GLU A 53 13.76 9.13 -11.42
N ALA A 54 14.96 8.56 -11.24
CA ALA A 54 15.16 7.47 -10.30
C ALA A 54 14.87 7.88 -8.85
N LEU A 55 15.28 9.08 -8.41
CA LEU A 55 14.98 9.62 -7.09
C LEU A 55 13.48 9.86 -6.91
N ALA A 56 12.76 10.33 -7.92
CA ALA A 56 11.31 10.48 -7.87
C ALA A 56 10.59 9.13 -7.72
N ARG A 57 11.06 8.08 -8.43
CA ARG A 57 10.56 6.70 -8.27
C ARG A 57 10.87 6.14 -6.88
N LEU A 58 12.09 6.33 -6.37
CA LEU A 58 12.44 5.94 -5.00
C LEU A 58 11.59 6.70 -3.97
N GLN A 59 11.28 7.97 -4.25
CA GLN A 59 10.42 8.77 -3.40
C GLN A 59 9.01 8.23 -3.40
N SER A 60 8.43 7.88 -4.56
CA SER A 60 7.09 7.29 -4.64
C SER A 60 6.99 5.94 -3.91
N MET A 61 8.05 5.12 -3.97
CA MET A 61 8.19 3.87 -3.22
C MET A 61 8.40 4.08 -1.70
N GLY A 62 8.56 5.31 -1.23
CA GLY A 62 8.82 5.63 0.18
C GLY A 62 10.21 5.24 0.67
N LEU A 63 11.13 4.88 -0.25
CA LEU A 63 12.53 4.55 0.05
C LEU A 63 13.38 5.79 0.34
N VAL A 64 12.98 6.94 -0.21
CA VAL A 64 13.62 8.23 0.06
C VAL A 64 12.59 9.33 0.27
N ASN A 65 13.01 10.43 0.89
CA ASN A 65 12.26 11.66 1.04
C ASN A 65 13.08 12.82 0.49
N ILE A 66 12.59 13.45 -0.58
CA ILE A 66 13.24 14.61 -1.21
C ILE A 66 12.72 15.89 -0.54
N GLN A 67 13.62 16.60 0.14
CA GLN A 67 13.31 17.89 0.75
C GLN A 67 13.94 19.01 -0.09
N ARG A 68 13.10 19.84 -0.73
CA ARG A 68 13.56 20.96 -1.57
C ARG A 68 14.56 21.84 -0.81
N GLY A 69 15.74 22.04 -1.39
CA GLY A 69 16.83 22.84 -0.81
C GLY A 69 17.62 22.16 0.32
N ARG A 70 17.17 21.01 0.85
CA ARG A 70 17.84 20.31 1.95
C ARG A 70 18.51 19.00 1.53
N GLY A 71 18.04 18.40 0.43
CA GLY A 71 18.59 17.17 -0.15
C GLY A 71 17.65 15.98 -0.04
N THR A 72 18.21 14.79 -0.25
CA THR A 72 17.48 13.52 -0.23
C THR A 72 17.83 12.76 1.04
N PHE A 73 16.82 12.26 1.73
CA PHE A 73 16.96 11.50 2.97
C PHE A 73 16.37 10.10 2.81
N VAL A 74 16.84 9.12 3.57
CA VAL A 74 16.27 7.78 3.59
C VAL A 74 14.85 7.86 4.13
N GLY A 75 13.91 7.29 3.38
CA GLY A 75 12.50 7.31 3.70
C GLY A 75 12.19 6.36 4.85
N ASN A 76 11.16 6.70 5.63
CA ASN A 76 10.64 5.80 6.64
C ASN A 76 9.70 4.77 5.99
N ARG A 77 10.24 3.64 5.49
CA ARG A 77 9.43 2.56 4.89
C ARG A 77 8.31 2.06 5.80
N THR A 78 8.42 2.30 7.11
CA THR A 78 7.51 1.85 8.16
C THR A 78 6.50 2.92 8.58
N SER A 79 6.50 4.10 7.94
CA SER A 79 5.44 5.09 8.18
C SER A 79 4.13 4.58 7.61
N LEU A 80 3.07 4.59 8.41
CA LEU A 80 1.69 4.30 8.00
C LEU A 80 1.33 5.01 6.69
N ALA A 81 1.78 6.27 6.54
CA ALA A 81 1.56 7.09 5.36
C ALA A 81 2.30 6.59 4.10
N ASN A 82 3.42 5.86 4.25
CA ASN A 82 4.12 5.22 3.12
C ASN A 82 3.49 3.89 2.74
N CYS A 83 2.91 3.13 3.70
CA CYS A 83 2.05 1.98 3.38
C CYS A 83 0.85 2.44 2.55
N VAL A 84 0.16 3.49 3.00
CA VAL A 84 -0.98 4.14 2.29
C VAL A 84 -0.59 4.63 0.89
N ARG A 85 0.60 5.20 0.72
CA ARG A 85 1.09 5.67 -0.59
C ARG A 85 1.51 4.54 -1.53
N LEU A 86 2.14 3.49 -1.01
CA LEU A 86 2.49 2.29 -1.79
C LEU A 86 1.20 1.63 -2.31
N LEU A 87 0.22 1.47 -1.43
CA LEU A 87 -1.15 1.04 -1.74
C LEU A 87 -1.72 1.89 -2.89
N ARG A 88 -1.78 3.21 -2.77
CA ARG A 88 -2.34 4.09 -3.83
C ARG A 88 -1.58 4.13 -5.17
N SER A 89 -0.36 3.60 -5.26
CA SER A 89 0.51 3.78 -6.44
C SER A 89 0.70 2.55 -7.31
N ALA A 90 0.19 1.38 -6.91
CA ALA A 90 0.34 0.15 -7.70
C ALA A 90 -0.61 0.16 -8.91
N VAL A 91 -0.07 0.42 -10.11
CA VAL A 91 -0.79 0.35 -11.40
C VAL A 91 -0.91 -1.10 -11.90
N THR A 92 -0.19 -2.05 -11.30
CA THR A 92 -0.34 -3.48 -11.59
C THR A 92 0.13 -4.28 -10.37
N ILE A 93 -0.76 -5.05 -9.76
CA ILE A 93 -0.46 -5.79 -8.54
C ILE A 93 0.04 -7.18 -8.90
N SER A 94 1.17 -7.58 -8.33
CA SER A 94 1.62 -8.96 -8.42
C SER A 94 0.74 -9.89 -7.57
N PRO A 95 0.54 -11.16 -7.95
CA PRO A 95 -0.18 -12.13 -7.11
C PRO A 95 0.38 -12.26 -5.68
N GLN A 96 1.66 -11.94 -5.48
CA GLN A 96 2.31 -11.97 -4.17
C GLN A 96 1.88 -10.80 -3.27
N GLU A 97 1.68 -9.61 -3.86
CA GLU A 97 1.18 -8.45 -3.13
C GLU A 97 -0.28 -8.65 -2.74
N LEU A 98 -1.13 -9.18 -3.63
CA LEU A 98 -2.51 -9.56 -3.29
C LEU A 98 -2.58 -10.52 -2.11
N ARG A 99 -1.69 -11.53 -2.06
CA ARG A 99 -1.58 -12.42 -0.90
C ARG A 99 -1.21 -11.68 0.37
N SER A 100 -0.23 -10.79 0.30
CA SER A 100 0.22 -10.00 1.46
C SER A 100 -0.92 -9.10 1.99
N TYR A 101 -1.76 -8.56 1.09
CA TYR A 101 -2.95 -7.81 1.48
C TYR A 101 -4.01 -8.68 2.15
N ALA A 102 -4.29 -9.85 1.59
CA ALA A 102 -5.24 -10.80 2.18
C ALA A 102 -4.77 -11.27 3.57
N GLU A 103 -3.48 -11.51 3.75
CA GLU A 103 -2.88 -11.88 5.05
C GLU A 103 -3.06 -10.77 6.09
N LEU A 104 -2.78 -9.51 5.73
CA LEU A 104 -2.96 -8.37 6.63
C LEU A 104 -4.44 -8.13 6.96
N ARG A 105 -5.34 -8.19 5.96
CA ARG A 105 -6.79 -8.10 6.13
C ARG A 105 -7.27 -9.17 7.13
N THR A 106 -6.87 -10.42 6.91
CA THR A 106 -7.23 -11.55 7.79
C THR A 106 -6.76 -11.30 9.23
N ALA A 107 -5.53 -10.83 9.43
CA ALA A 107 -5.00 -10.59 10.77
C ALA A 107 -5.79 -9.51 11.54
N ILE A 108 -6.23 -8.46 10.84
CA ILE A 108 -7.05 -7.38 11.43
C ILE A 108 -8.47 -7.88 11.69
N GLU A 109 -9.11 -8.48 10.69
CA GLU A 109 -10.52 -8.88 10.74
C GLU A 109 -10.77 -10.03 11.72
N VAL A 110 -9.86 -10.99 11.86
CA VAL A 110 -10.00 -12.06 12.86
C VAL A 110 -9.94 -11.50 14.27
N GLN A 111 -9.03 -10.55 14.53
CA GLN A 111 -8.92 -9.89 15.82
C GLN A 111 -10.16 -9.02 16.10
N ALA A 112 -10.65 -8.30 15.09
CA ALA A 112 -11.87 -7.51 15.19
C ALA A 112 -13.09 -8.40 15.44
N ALA A 113 -13.26 -9.50 14.72
CA ALA A 113 -14.35 -10.45 14.91
C ALA A 113 -14.35 -11.04 16.33
N ARG A 114 -13.17 -11.38 16.87
CA ARG A 114 -13.06 -11.83 18.27
C ARG A 114 -13.55 -10.76 19.25
N GLN A 115 -13.16 -9.51 19.05
CA GLN A 115 -13.58 -8.40 19.92
C GLN A 115 -15.07 -8.08 19.75
N ALA A 116 -15.56 -8.07 18.51
CA ALA A 116 -16.96 -7.86 18.21
C ALA A 116 -17.85 -8.92 18.86
N ALA A 117 -17.44 -10.19 18.86
CA ALA A 117 -18.17 -11.25 19.55
C ALA A 117 -18.31 -11.03 21.07
N GLU A 118 -17.39 -10.30 21.69
CA GLU A 118 -17.44 -9.97 23.13
C GLU A 118 -18.20 -8.67 23.43
N LEU A 119 -18.27 -7.75 22.47
CA LEU A 119 -18.72 -6.37 22.68
C LEU A 119 -20.05 -6.02 22.00
N ALA A 120 -20.44 -6.77 20.96
CA ALA A 120 -21.59 -6.43 20.14
C ALA A 120 -22.89 -6.37 20.95
N THR A 121 -23.67 -5.32 20.69
CA THR A 121 -25.04 -5.21 21.16
C THR A 121 -25.98 -6.02 20.26
N ASP A 122 -27.17 -6.39 20.76
CA ASP A 122 -28.19 -7.09 19.97
C ASP A 122 -28.59 -6.32 18.71
N GLU A 123 -28.58 -4.98 18.77
CA GLU A 123 -28.86 -4.10 17.62
C GLU A 123 -27.76 -4.22 16.56
N GLU A 124 -26.49 -4.17 16.97
CA GLU A 124 -25.35 -4.31 16.05
C GLU A 124 -25.28 -5.72 15.43
N VAL A 125 -25.66 -6.76 16.18
CA VAL A 125 -25.78 -8.12 15.65
C VAL A 125 -26.88 -8.19 14.59
N ALA A 126 -28.05 -7.60 14.86
CA ALA A 126 -29.14 -7.57 13.88
C ALA A 126 -28.75 -6.82 12.60
N GLU A 127 -27.98 -5.74 12.71
CA GLU A 127 -27.44 -5.04 11.54
C GLU A 127 -26.47 -5.91 10.73
N LEU A 128 -25.59 -6.67 11.39
CA LEU A 128 -24.68 -7.61 10.72
C LEU A 128 -25.45 -8.74 9.99
N GLU A 129 -26.50 -9.27 10.62
CA GLU A 129 -27.36 -10.29 10.01
C GLU A 129 -28.08 -9.76 8.77
N GLU A 130 -28.56 -8.52 8.79
CA GLU A 130 -29.21 -7.91 7.63
C GLU A 130 -28.24 -7.67 6.47
N LEU A 131 -26.99 -7.31 6.75
CA LEU A 131 -25.94 -7.20 5.71
C LEU A 131 -25.65 -8.56 5.06
N LEU A 132 -25.55 -9.63 5.85
CA LEU A 132 -25.35 -10.99 5.32
C LEU A 132 -26.53 -11.44 4.47
N LYS A 133 -27.75 -11.13 4.90
CA LYS A 133 -28.96 -11.46 4.15
C LYS A 133 -29.03 -10.75 2.79
N GLN A 134 -28.52 -9.53 2.70
CA GLN A 134 -28.40 -8.82 1.41
C GLN A 134 -27.35 -9.48 0.51
N LEU A 135 -26.26 -10.00 1.08
CA LEU A 135 -25.22 -10.74 0.34
C LEU A 135 -25.70 -12.10 -0.21
N ASP A 136 -26.71 -12.71 0.41
CA ASP A 136 -27.29 -13.97 -0.03
C ASP A 136 -28.16 -13.84 -1.30
N ASP A 137 -28.36 -12.63 -1.82
CA ASP A 137 -29.09 -12.40 -3.08
C ASP A 137 -28.26 -12.87 -4.29
N GLU A 138 -28.69 -13.97 -4.93
CA GLU A 138 -28.03 -14.57 -6.09
C GLU A 138 -28.05 -13.67 -7.34
N ASP A 139 -28.97 -12.71 -7.41
CA ASP A 139 -29.10 -11.77 -8.53
C ASP A 139 -28.26 -10.50 -8.32
N LEU A 140 -27.56 -10.38 -7.19
CA LEU A 140 -26.81 -9.19 -6.81
C LEU A 140 -25.59 -8.97 -7.73
N PRO A 141 -25.46 -7.80 -8.38
CA PRO A 141 -24.30 -7.48 -9.18
C PRO A 141 -23.01 -7.54 -8.35
N TYR A 142 -21.96 -8.13 -8.92
CA TYR A 142 -20.69 -8.32 -8.22
C TYR A 142 -20.11 -7.05 -7.56
N PRO A 143 -20.15 -5.85 -8.17
CA PRO A 143 -19.70 -4.62 -7.49
C PRO A 143 -20.52 -4.26 -6.25
N GLU A 144 -21.83 -4.55 -6.26
CA GLU A 144 -22.74 -4.29 -5.14
C GLU A 144 -22.52 -5.33 -4.03
N ALA A 145 -22.33 -6.60 -4.39
CA ALA A 145 -21.94 -7.65 -3.46
C ALA A 145 -20.61 -7.35 -2.77
N LEU A 146 -19.63 -6.84 -3.52
CA LEU A 146 -18.34 -6.46 -2.94
C LEU A 146 -18.47 -5.29 -1.95
N GLU A 147 -19.27 -4.28 -2.26
CA GLU A 147 -19.51 -3.16 -1.34
C GLU A 147 -20.22 -3.64 -0.06
N LEU A 148 -21.19 -4.55 -0.18
CA LEU A 148 -21.85 -5.15 0.97
C LEU A 148 -20.90 -6.02 1.82
N ASP A 149 -19.99 -6.77 1.20
CA ASP A 149 -18.90 -7.49 1.90
C ASP A 149 -18.07 -6.51 2.74
N PHE A 150 -17.62 -5.40 2.14
CA PHE A 150 -16.86 -4.39 2.87
C PHE A 150 -17.65 -3.72 3.99
N GLN A 151 -18.95 -3.46 3.80
CA GLN A 151 -19.80 -2.91 4.86
C GLN A 151 -19.90 -3.86 6.05
N PHE A 152 -20.08 -5.16 5.81
CA PHE A 152 -20.09 -6.17 6.87
C PHE A 152 -18.79 -6.17 7.68
N HIS A 153 -17.64 -6.21 6.99
CA HIS A 153 -16.35 -6.22 7.67
C HIS A 153 -15.99 -4.90 8.37
N ARG A 154 -16.38 -3.74 7.80
CA ARG A 154 -16.28 -2.43 8.47
C ARG A 154 -17.06 -2.42 9.78
N LYS A 155 -18.32 -2.89 9.75
CA LYS A 155 -19.18 -2.94 10.94
C LYS A 155 -18.56 -3.82 12.04
N LEU A 156 -17.99 -4.97 11.68
CA LEU A 156 -17.24 -5.81 12.65
C LEU A 156 -16.08 -5.05 13.31
N ILE A 157 -15.32 -4.29 12.52
CA ILE A 157 -14.17 -3.51 13.02
C ILE A 157 -14.64 -2.31 13.86
N ASP A 158 -15.78 -1.71 13.52
CA ASP A 158 -16.39 -0.62 14.30
C ASP A 158 -16.81 -1.10 15.68
N ILE A 159 -17.49 -2.25 15.76
CA ILE A 159 -17.88 -2.86 17.04
C ILE A 159 -16.66 -3.22 17.89
N ALA A 160 -15.56 -3.68 17.25
CA ALA A 160 -14.30 -3.95 17.95
C ALA A 160 -13.67 -2.70 18.59
N GLY A 161 -14.06 -1.50 18.14
CA GLY A 161 -13.78 -0.24 18.83
C GLY A 161 -12.30 0.20 18.81
N ASN A 162 -11.51 -0.29 17.85
CA ASN A 162 -10.10 0.08 17.70
C ASN A 162 -9.89 1.05 16.51
N PRO A 163 -9.69 2.36 16.76
CA PRO A 163 -9.54 3.35 15.70
C PRO A 163 -8.36 3.11 14.77
N LEU A 164 -7.31 2.41 15.23
CA LEU A 164 -6.18 2.09 14.37
C LEU A 164 -6.51 0.95 13.40
N MET A 165 -7.33 -0.02 13.81
CA MET A 165 -7.82 -1.08 12.91
C MET A 165 -8.72 -0.49 11.84
N GLN A 166 -9.64 0.42 12.21
CA GLN A 166 -10.49 1.18 11.28
C GLN A 166 -9.63 1.93 10.24
N ASN A 167 -8.68 2.74 10.71
CA ASN A 167 -7.83 3.50 9.79
C ASN A 167 -7.01 2.60 8.86
N MET A 168 -6.55 1.44 9.35
CA MET A 168 -5.77 0.50 8.53
C MET A 168 -6.62 -0.21 7.48
N ILE A 169 -7.84 -0.63 7.83
CA ILE A 169 -8.70 -1.39 6.93
C ILE A 169 -9.22 -0.52 5.78
N GLU A 170 -9.54 0.76 6.04
CA GLU A 170 -10.00 1.69 5.01
C GLU A 170 -8.99 1.84 3.87
N VAL A 171 -7.70 1.82 4.21
CA VAL A 171 -6.62 1.92 3.21
C VAL A 171 -6.58 0.66 2.36
N ILE A 172 -6.84 -0.51 2.95
CA ILE A 172 -6.90 -1.79 2.23
C ILE A 172 -8.14 -1.82 1.32
N TYR A 173 -9.30 -1.35 1.78
CA TYR A 173 -10.52 -1.33 0.98
C TYR A 173 -10.47 -0.32 -0.17
N GLU A 174 -10.00 0.91 0.07
CA GLU A 174 -9.78 1.90 -1.00
C GLU A 174 -8.86 1.32 -2.08
N PHE A 175 -7.84 0.57 -1.67
CA PHE A 175 -6.93 -0.09 -2.59
C PHE A 175 -7.58 -1.19 -3.43
N VAL A 176 -8.34 -2.10 -2.81
CA VAL A 176 -9.02 -3.20 -3.53
C VAL A 176 -10.06 -2.65 -4.51
N LEU A 177 -10.88 -1.68 -4.08
CA LEU A 177 -11.90 -1.05 -4.92
C LEU A 177 -11.31 -0.36 -6.15
N THR A 178 -10.18 0.33 -6.00
CA THR A 178 -9.52 1.06 -7.10
C THR A 178 -8.98 0.14 -8.21
N GLN A 179 -8.80 -1.16 -7.93
CA GLN A 179 -8.21 -2.12 -8.87
C GLN A 179 -9.26 -2.92 -9.65
N MET A 180 -10.54 -2.76 -9.29
CA MET A 180 -11.65 -3.52 -9.85
C MET A 180 -12.49 -2.70 -10.85
N VAL A 181 -12.08 -1.46 -11.11
CA VAL A 181 -12.62 -0.52 -12.12
C VAL A 181 -11.65 -0.42 -13.28
#